data_AF-A0A480N9C2-F1
#
_entry.id   AF-A0A480N9C2-F1
#
_cell.length_a   1.000
_cell.length_b   1.000
_cell.length_c   1.000
_cell.angle_alpha   90.00
_cell.angle_beta   90.00
_cell.angle_gamma   90.00
#
_symmetry.space_group_name_H-M   'P 1'
#
loop_
_entity.id
_entity.type
_entity.pdbx_description
1 polymer ?
#
loop_
_entity_poly.entity_id
_entity_poly.type
_entity_poly.pdbx_seq_one_letter_code
_entity_poly.pdbx_strand_id
1 'polypeptide(L)'
;MRASCMRFEGDRYWLFREANLEPGYPQPLTSYGLGIPYDRIDTAIWWEPTGHTFFFQEDRYWRFNEDTQRGDPGYPKPISVWQGIPASPKGAFLSNDAAYTYFYKGTKYWKFDNERLRMEPGYPKSILRDFMGCQEHVEPGPRWPDVARPPFNPDGGAEPGAGGDSQEDHEAGPGGGEGDFGAGKDEDGGSRVVVQMEEVTRTVNMVMVLVPPMLLLLCILGLTYALVQMQRKGAPRMLLYCKRSLQEWV
;
A
#
# COMPACT_ATOMS: atom_id res chain seq x y z
N MET A 1 18.23 -1.14 -4.83
CA MET A 1 18.17 -2.45 -4.14
C MET A 1 17.11 -3.34 -4.78
N ARG A 2 17.23 -4.67 -4.67
CA ARG A 2 16.06 -5.58 -4.69
C ARG A 2 15.58 -5.74 -3.24
N ALA A 3 14.27 -5.74 -3.01
CA ALA A 3 13.73 -6.02 -1.69
C ALA A 3 14.06 -7.48 -1.29
N SER A 4 14.43 -7.68 -0.02
CA SER A 4 14.67 -8.99 0.57
C SER A 4 13.82 -9.11 1.83
N CYS A 5 13.31 -10.30 2.13
CA CYS A 5 12.51 -10.57 3.32
C CYS A 5 13.37 -11.31 4.35
N MET A 6 13.21 -10.96 5.63
CA MET A 6 13.92 -11.63 6.74
C MET A 6 12.91 -12.24 7.70
N ARG A 7 13.15 -13.49 8.10
CA ARG A 7 12.42 -14.17 9.18
C ARG A 7 13.37 -14.38 10.34
N PHE A 8 12.90 -14.09 11.56
CA PHE A 8 13.61 -14.31 12.81
C PHE A 8 12.91 -15.41 13.61
N GLU A 9 13.66 -16.38 14.14
CA GLU A 9 13.12 -17.48 14.93
C GLU A 9 14.17 -17.98 15.91
N GLY A 10 13.93 -17.79 17.21
CA GLY A 10 14.94 -18.02 18.26
C GLY A 10 16.21 -17.20 18.04
N ASP A 11 17.36 -17.84 18.19
CA ASP A 11 18.70 -17.28 18.03
C ASP A 11 19.13 -17.09 16.55
N ARG A 12 18.21 -17.29 15.58
CA ARG A 12 18.52 -17.41 14.15
C ARG A 12 17.66 -16.52 13.27
N TYR A 13 18.20 -16.26 12.07
CA TYR A 13 17.50 -15.57 11.00
C TYR A 13 17.69 -16.26 9.65
N TRP A 14 16.71 -16.07 8.77
CA TRP A 14 16.65 -16.56 7.39
C TRP A 14 16.47 -15.36 6.46
N LEU A 15 17.27 -15.28 5.39
CA LEU A 15 17.13 -14.27 4.34
C LEU A 15 16.49 -14.88 3.10
N PHE A 16 15.41 -14.28 2.64
CA PHE A 16 14.71 -14.66 1.42
C PHE A 16 14.81 -13.57 0.37
N ARG A 17 15.09 -13.95 -0.88
CA ARG A 17 14.89 -13.10 -2.05
C ARG A 17 13.69 -13.58 -2.82
N GLU A 18 12.66 -12.73 -2.87
CA GLU A 18 11.33 -13.08 -3.37
C GLU A 18 10.78 -14.29 -2.59
N ALA A 19 10.70 -15.47 -3.21
CA ALA A 19 10.27 -16.71 -2.56
C ALA A 19 11.43 -17.69 -2.25
N ASN A 20 12.67 -17.35 -2.62
CA ASN A 20 13.82 -18.25 -2.49
C ASN A 20 14.61 -17.96 -1.22
N LEU A 21 14.92 -19.00 -0.44
CA LEU A 21 15.88 -18.92 0.65
C LEU A 21 17.30 -18.73 0.09
N GLU A 22 18.04 -17.75 0.58
CA GLU A 22 19.41 -17.52 0.14
C GLU A 22 20.36 -18.63 0.65
N PRO A 23 21.38 -19.03 -0.13
CA PRO A 23 22.35 -20.03 0.30
C PRO A 23 23.09 -19.61 1.59
N GLY A 24 23.32 -20.58 2.47
CA GLY A 24 24.03 -20.36 3.75
C GLY A 24 23.14 -19.98 4.93
N TYR A 25 21.82 -19.85 4.74
CA TYR A 25 20.86 -19.62 5.82
C TYR A 25 20.24 -20.93 6.36
N PRO A 26 19.85 -21.01 7.66
CA PRO A 26 19.87 -19.94 8.65
C PRO A 26 21.24 -19.59 9.21
N GLN A 27 21.39 -18.32 9.57
CA GLN A 27 22.56 -17.77 10.27
C GLN A 27 22.17 -17.37 11.72
N PRO A 28 23.11 -17.36 12.67
CA PRO A 28 22.84 -16.91 14.04
C PRO A 28 22.68 -15.38 14.08
N LEU A 29 21.86 -14.85 14.99
CA LEU A 29 21.67 -13.40 15.16
C LEU A 29 23.00 -12.66 15.44
N THR A 30 23.96 -13.34 16.07
CA THR A 30 25.31 -12.80 16.33
C THR A 30 26.11 -12.46 15.07
N SER A 31 25.76 -13.01 13.89
CA SER A 31 26.38 -12.65 12.62
C SER A 31 25.62 -11.57 11.84
N TYR A 32 24.40 -11.19 12.25
CA TYR A 32 23.62 -10.13 11.59
C TYR A 32 24.21 -8.75 11.88
N GLY A 33 24.56 -8.50 13.13
CA GLY A 33 25.11 -7.23 13.59
C GLY A 33 25.33 -7.20 15.10
N LEU A 34 25.94 -6.12 15.57
CA LEU A 34 26.25 -5.94 16.99
C LEU A 34 25.22 -5.04 17.67
N GLY A 35 24.86 -5.32 18.93
CA GLY A 35 23.95 -4.46 19.71
C GLY A 35 22.47 -4.66 19.40
N ILE A 36 22.08 -5.89 19.07
CA ILE A 36 20.69 -6.35 18.89
C ILE A 36 20.36 -7.41 19.96
N PRO A 37 19.09 -7.75 20.22
CA PRO A 37 18.76 -8.89 21.07
C PRO A 37 19.13 -10.20 20.35
N TYR A 38 19.92 -11.06 21.00
CA TYR A 38 20.41 -12.32 20.40
C TYR A 38 19.55 -13.55 20.73
N ASP A 39 18.67 -13.48 21.74
CA ASP A 39 17.87 -14.64 22.16
C ASP A 39 16.65 -14.86 21.27
N ARG A 40 15.99 -13.76 20.87
CA ARG A 40 14.85 -13.71 19.93
C ARG A 40 14.49 -12.27 19.58
N ILE A 41 13.79 -12.09 18.46
CA ILE A 41 13.14 -10.82 18.06
C ILE A 41 11.63 -11.07 17.99
N ASP A 42 10.82 -10.32 18.75
CA ASP A 42 9.34 -10.44 18.74
C ASP A 42 8.72 -9.70 17.53
N THR A 43 9.34 -8.62 17.07
CA THR A 43 8.94 -7.84 15.88
C THR A 43 10.15 -7.06 15.34
N ALA A 44 10.26 -6.96 14.02
CA ALA A 44 11.21 -6.10 13.32
C ALA A 44 10.47 -5.19 12.33
N ILE A 45 10.91 -3.94 12.18
CA ILE A 45 10.40 -3.01 11.17
C ILE A 45 11.53 -2.10 10.67
N TRP A 46 11.71 -2.02 9.35
CA TRP A 46 12.55 -0.99 8.74
C TRP A 46 11.77 0.33 8.71
N TRP A 47 12.26 1.35 9.40
CA TRP A 47 11.55 2.61 9.59
C TRP A 47 12.11 3.69 8.66
N GLU A 48 11.58 3.69 7.43
CA GLU A 48 11.97 4.55 6.30
C GLU A 48 12.28 6.02 6.67
N PRO A 49 11.48 6.74 7.49
CA PRO A 49 11.76 8.14 7.85
C PRO A 49 13.12 8.36 8.55
N THR A 50 13.70 7.32 9.12
CA THR A 50 15.03 7.36 9.77
C THR A 50 16.08 6.50 9.07
N GLY A 51 15.69 5.62 8.16
CA GLY A 51 16.56 4.60 7.56
C GLY A 51 17.02 3.49 8.51
N HIS A 52 16.58 3.47 9.77
CA HIS A 52 16.99 2.47 10.78
C HIS A 52 15.97 1.33 10.90
N THR A 53 16.45 0.13 11.23
CA THR A 53 15.60 -1.01 11.61
C THR A 53 15.34 -0.98 13.11
N PHE A 54 14.09 -1.17 13.51
CA PHE A 54 13.67 -1.21 14.90
C PHE A 54 13.29 -2.64 15.27
N PHE A 55 14.02 -3.20 16.24
CA PHE A 55 13.73 -4.51 16.81
C PHE A 55 13.00 -4.34 18.14
N PHE A 56 11.94 -5.10 18.34
CA PHE A 56 11.16 -5.15 19.58
C PHE A 56 11.30 -6.52 20.22
N GLN A 57 11.50 -6.54 21.54
CA GLN A 57 11.54 -7.73 22.36
C GLN A 57 10.98 -7.34 23.74
N GLU A 58 9.94 -8.04 24.21
CA GLU A 58 9.33 -7.79 25.52
C GLU A 58 8.87 -6.33 25.73
N ASP A 59 9.38 -5.66 26.76
CA ASP A 59 9.09 -4.27 27.12
C ASP A 59 10.06 -3.26 26.45
N ARG A 60 10.92 -3.73 25.54
CA ARG A 60 12.06 -2.96 25.00
C ARG A 60 12.11 -2.94 23.48
N TYR A 61 12.81 -1.94 22.98
CA TYR A 61 13.17 -1.84 21.58
C TYR A 61 14.60 -1.33 21.37
N TRP A 62 15.20 -1.75 20.27
CA TRP A 62 16.53 -1.39 19.79
C TRP A 62 16.38 -0.63 18.48
N ARG A 63 17.26 0.34 18.23
CA ARG A 63 17.42 0.99 16.93
C ARG A 63 18.72 0.52 16.31
N PHE A 64 18.63 -0.05 15.12
CA PHE A 64 19.73 -0.67 14.39
C PHE A 64 19.99 0.07 13.09
N ASN A 65 21.26 0.38 12.86
CA ASN A 65 21.74 1.03 11.65
C ASN A 65 22.25 -0.06 10.68
N GLU A 66 21.53 -0.25 9.58
CA GLU A 66 21.82 -1.29 8.57
C GLU A 66 23.17 -1.06 7.87
N ASP A 67 23.54 0.20 7.61
CA ASP A 67 24.80 0.55 6.91
C ASP A 67 26.06 0.19 7.72
N THR A 68 26.00 0.34 9.04
CA THR A 68 27.11 0.02 9.96
C THR A 68 26.97 -1.34 10.63
N GLN A 69 25.85 -2.04 10.39
CA GLN A 69 25.43 -3.29 11.04
C GLN A 69 25.51 -3.24 12.58
N ARG A 70 25.10 -2.12 13.18
CA ARG A 70 25.23 -1.85 14.61
C ARG A 70 23.97 -1.23 15.22
N GLY A 71 23.64 -1.66 16.43
CA GLY A 71 22.69 -1.01 17.32
C GLY A 71 23.26 0.29 17.88
N ASP A 72 22.41 1.31 17.95
CA ASP A 72 22.85 2.63 18.39
C ASP A 72 23.16 2.72 19.89
N PRO A 73 24.11 3.60 20.29
CA PRO A 73 24.38 3.88 21.70
C PRO A 73 23.13 4.35 22.45
N GLY A 74 22.95 3.86 23.67
CA GLY A 74 21.80 4.23 24.53
C GLY A 74 20.50 3.48 24.22
N TYR A 75 20.58 2.37 23.47
CA TYR A 75 19.54 1.34 23.35
C TYR A 75 19.96 0.05 24.11
N PRO A 76 19.02 -0.81 24.52
CA PRO A 76 17.57 -0.71 24.34
C PRO A 76 16.91 0.43 25.12
N LYS A 77 15.78 0.89 24.61
CA LYS A 77 14.86 1.83 25.28
C LYS A 77 13.54 1.14 25.60
N PRO A 78 12.80 1.58 26.63
CA PRO A 78 11.48 1.00 26.94
C PRO A 78 10.48 1.32 25.83
N ILE A 79 9.59 0.38 25.52
CA ILE A 79 8.56 0.55 24.47
C ILE A 79 7.55 1.64 24.81
N SER A 80 7.48 2.12 26.06
CA SER A 80 6.63 3.25 26.48
C SER A 80 6.93 4.57 25.75
N VAL A 81 8.08 4.69 25.08
CA VAL A 81 8.37 5.79 24.14
C VAL A 81 7.37 5.78 22.95
N TRP A 82 6.94 4.60 22.51
CA TRP A 82 5.89 4.41 21.52
C TRP A 82 4.52 4.54 22.20
N GLN A 83 4.13 5.78 22.51
CA GLN A 83 2.97 6.06 23.37
C GLN A 83 1.69 5.37 22.87
N GLY A 84 1.11 4.51 23.71
CA GLY A 84 -0.13 3.77 23.40
C GLY A 84 0.06 2.45 22.64
N ILE A 85 1.29 2.05 22.31
CA ILE A 85 1.61 0.74 21.72
C ILE A 85 1.85 -0.30 22.84
N PRO A 86 1.28 -1.52 22.75
CA PRO A 86 1.47 -2.56 23.75
C PRO A 86 2.88 -3.17 23.70
N ALA A 87 3.42 -3.57 24.85
CA ALA A 87 4.62 -4.41 24.94
C ALA A 87 4.47 -5.72 24.13
N SER A 88 5.56 -6.26 23.60
CA SER A 88 5.60 -7.38 22.64
C SER A 88 4.50 -7.31 21.57
N PRO A 89 4.57 -6.37 20.60
CA PRO A 89 3.86 -6.54 19.33
C PRO A 89 4.28 -7.86 18.66
N LYS A 90 3.42 -8.41 17.80
CA LYS A 90 3.70 -9.61 17.00
C LYS A 90 4.06 -9.31 15.55
N GLY A 91 3.81 -8.08 15.10
CA GLY A 91 4.45 -7.51 13.94
C GLY A 91 4.12 -6.03 13.80
N ALA A 92 4.83 -5.37 12.90
CA ALA A 92 4.59 -3.98 12.54
C ALA A 92 4.86 -3.76 11.04
N PHE A 93 4.17 -2.79 10.44
CA PHE A 93 4.39 -2.37 9.06
C PHE A 93 4.05 -0.89 8.88
N LEU A 94 4.68 -0.23 7.91
CA LEU A 94 4.42 1.15 7.54
C LEU A 94 3.18 1.27 6.63
N SER A 95 2.54 2.43 6.66
CA SER A 95 1.67 2.89 5.56
C SER A 95 2.50 3.19 4.29
N ASN A 96 1.84 3.23 3.13
CA ASN A 96 2.49 3.46 1.83
C ASN A 96 3.21 4.82 1.72
N ASP A 97 2.82 5.79 2.55
CA ASP A 97 3.38 7.14 2.66
C ASP A 97 4.36 7.29 3.85
N ALA A 98 4.62 6.19 4.58
CA ALA A 98 5.37 6.14 5.83
C ALA A 98 4.89 7.09 6.95
N ALA A 99 3.72 7.73 6.82
CA ALA A 99 3.16 8.63 7.83
C ALA A 99 2.67 7.91 9.10
N TYR A 100 2.31 6.62 8.96
CA TYR A 100 1.78 5.81 10.05
C TYR A 100 2.50 4.47 10.15
N THR A 101 2.65 3.99 11.39
CA THR A 101 3.10 2.62 11.67
C THR A 101 1.94 1.82 12.26
N TYR A 102 1.60 0.69 11.65
CA TYR A 102 0.60 -0.23 12.18
C TYR A 102 1.29 -1.33 12.98
N PHE A 103 0.96 -1.46 14.26
CA PHE A 103 1.40 -2.56 15.12
C PHE A 103 0.25 -3.53 15.33
N TYR A 104 0.50 -4.84 15.37
CA TYR A 104 -0.53 -5.83 15.71
C TYR A 104 -0.10 -6.78 16.83
N LYS A 105 -1.09 -7.27 17.59
CA LYS A 105 -0.91 -8.24 18.68
C LYS A 105 -2.22 -8.98 18.92
N GLY A 106 -2.20 -10.30 18.72
CA GLY A 106 -3.43 -11.11 18.71
C GLY A 106 -4.39 -10.63 17.61
N THR A 107 -5.68 -10.55 17.93
CA THR A 107 -6.73 -10.09 16.99
C THR A 107 -6.85 -8.57 16.86
N LYS A 108 -5.94 -7.80 17.48
CA LYS A 108 -6.00 -6.34 17.56
C LYS A 108 -4.82 -5.68 16.85
N TYR A 109 -5.06 -4.49 16.29
CA TYR A 109 -4.03 -3.62 15.73
C TYR A 109 -4.17 -2.18 16.22
N TRP A 110 -3.04 -1.47 16.27
CA TRP A 110 -2.87 -0.09 16.70
C TRP A 110 -2.27 0.72 15.55
N LYS A 111 -2.83 1.90 15.28
CA LYS A 111 -2.26 2.87 14.33
C LYS A 111 -1.43 3.88 15.13
N PHE A 112 -0.15 3.98 14.82
CA PHE A 112 0.79 4.94 15.39
C PHE A 112 1.05 6.07 14.39
N ASP A 113 0.95 7.31 14.86
CA ASP A 113 1.29 8.53 14.12
C ASP A 113 2.80 8.78 14.27
N ASN A 114 3.54 8.73 13.15
CA ASN A 114 4.99 8.84 13.15
C ASN A 114 5.47 10.29 13.38
N GLU A 115 4.64 11.30 13.10
CA GLU A 115 4.97 12.71 13.34
C GLU A 115 4.70 13.10 14.80
N ARG A 116 3.55 12.67 15.34
CA ARG A 116 3.12 12.97 16.72
C ARG A 116 3.69 12.00 17.76
N LEU A 117 4.37 10.94 17.32
CA LEU A 117 4.97 9.88 18.13
C LEU A 117 3.99 9.26 19.15
N ARG A 118 2.73 9.05 18.73
CA ARG A 118 1.68 8.48 19.57
C ARG A 118 0.67 7.64 18.79
N MET A 119 -0.01 6.75 19.49
CA MET A 119 -1.16 6.02 18.98
C MET A 119 -2.32 6.98 18.67
N GLU A 120 -2.97 6.78 17.53
CA GLU A 120 -4.13 7.57 17.10
C GLU A 120 -5.39 7.24 17.92
N PRO A 121 -6.27 8.22 18.21
CA PRO A 121 -7.53 7.96 18.91
C PRO A 121 -8.42 6.94 18.19
N GLY A 122 -9.16 6.14 18.95
CA GLY A 122 -10.07 5.11 18.40
C GLY A 122 -9.39 3.80 18.02
N TYR A 123 -8.16 3.57 18.50
CA TYR A 123 -7.45 2.29 18.44
C TYR A 123 -7.29 1.70 19.86
N PRO A 124 -7.13 0.37 20.01
CA PRO A 124 -7.01 -0.64 18.95
C PRO A 124 -8.32 -1.01 18.25
N LYS A 125 -8.19 -1.51 17.02
CA LYS A 125 -9.27 -2.08 16.20
C LYS A 125 -9.02 -3.56 15.88
N SER A 126 -10.01 -4.25 15.31
CA SER A 126 -9.91 -5.67 14.95
C SER A 126 -9.16 -5.86 13.64
N ILE A 127 -8.03 -6.56 13.66
CA ILE A 127 -7.28 -6.87 12.42
C ILE A 127 -8.04 -7.86 11.54
N LEU A 128 -8.83 -8.76 12.15
CA LEU A 128 -9.63 -9.74 11.43
C LEU A 128 -10.71 -9.06 10.58
N ARG A 129 -11.41 -8.07 11.14
CA ARG A 129 -12.44 -7.33 10.43
C ARG A 129 -11.86 -6.37 9.40
N ASP A 130 -10.87 -5.58 9.80
CA ASP A 130 -10.42 -4.42 9.01
C ASP A 130 -9.33 -4.78 7.97
N PHE A 131 -8.58 -5.90 8.14
CA PHE A 131 -7.58 -6.38 7.17
C PHE A 131 -7.91 -7.74 6.54
N MET A 132 -8.42 -8.70 7.32
CA MET A 132 -8.70 -10.06 6.81
C MET A 132 -10.10 -10.17 6.17
N GLY A 133 -10.94 -9.13 6.27
CA GLY A 133 -12.29 -9.11 5.71
C GLY A 133 -13.30 -10.00 6.45
N CYS A 134 -12.99 -10.43 7.67
CA CYS A 134 -13.90 -11.24 8.49
C CYS A 134 -15.07 -10.37 8.97
N GLN A 135 -16.20 -10.43 8.27
CA GLN A 135 -17.46 -9.91 8.77
C GLN A 135 -18.06 -10.92 9.76
N GLU A 136 -18.40 -10.47 10.97
CA GLU A 136 -19.20 -11.27 11.90
C GLU A 136 -20.63 -11.35 11.37
N HIS A 137 -20.92 -12.41 10.60
CA HIS A 137 -22.30 -12.85 10.33
C HIS A 137 -22.92 -13.34 11.64
N VAL A 138 -23.41 -12.40 12.44
CA VAL A 138 -24.36 -12.68 13.52
C VAL A 138 -25.71 -12.92 12.85
N GLU A 139 -25.93 -14.15 12.38
CA GLU A 139 -27.24 -14.61 11.94
C GLU A 139 -28.24 -14.44 13.10
N PRO A 140 -29.26 -13.57 12.99
CA PRO A 140 -30.22 -13.32 14.06
C PRO A 140 -31.28 -14.43 14.07
N GLY A 141 -30.87 -15.66 14.38
CA GLY A 141 -31.69 -16.86 14.31
C GLY A 141 -31.53 -17.78 15.52
N PRO A 142 -32.62 -18.18 16.22
CA PRO A 142 -32.55 -19.18 17.27
C PRO A 142 -32.06 -20.52 16.72
N ARG A 143 -30.98 -21.05 17.29
CA ARG A 143 -30.35 -22.31 16.87
C ARG A 143 -31.10 -23.54 17.38
N TRP A 144 -32.36 -23.69 16.98
CA TRP A 144 -33.16 -24.89 17.22
C TRP A 144 -33.31 -25.71 15.93
N PRO A 145 -33.18 -27.05 15.97
CA PRO A 145 -33.47 -27.89 14.81
C PRO A 145 -34.96 -27.83 14.50
N ASP A 146 -35.27 -27.62 13.21
CA ASP A 146 -36.61 -27.32 12.74
C ASP A 146 -37.52 -28.58 12.74
N VAL A 147 -38.15 -28.83 13.89
CA VAL A 147 -39.05 -29.97 14.13
C VAL A 147 -40.34 -29.93 13.29
N ALA A 148 -40.58 -28.87 12.52
CA ALA A 148 -41.72 -28.75 11.62
C ALA A 148 -41.46 -29.31 10.20
N ARG A 149 -40.21 -29.66 9.86
CA ARG A 149 -39.89 -30.13 8.51
C ARG A 149 -40.39 -31.58 8.29
N PRO A 150 -41.31 -31.84 7.35
CA PRO A 150 -41.80 -33.19 7.10
C PRO A 150 -40.68 -34.12 6.62
N PRO A 151 -40.80 -35.46 6.81
CA PRO A 151 -39.86 -36.42 6.24
C PRO A 151 -39.73 -36.25 4.72
N PHE A 152 -38.51 -36.41 4.21
CA PHE A 152 -38.22 -36.36 2.79
C PHE A 152 -38.99 -37.48 2.06
N ASN A 153 -39.95 -37.11 1.20
CA ASN A 153 -40.71 -38.04 0.38
C ASN A 153 -40.03 -38.17 -1.01
N PRO A 154 -39.43 -39.31 -1.36
CA PRO A 154 -38.65 -39.45 -2.60
C PRO A 154 -39.48 -39.48 -3.88
N ASP A 155 -40.80 -39.71 -3.81
CA ASP A 155 -41.67 -39.96 -4.97
C ASP A 155 -42.62 -38.79 -5.33
N GLY A 156 -42.30 -37.56 -4.89
CA GLY A 156 -43.10 -36.36 -5.16
C GLY A 156 -42.82 -35.74 -6.54
N GLY A 157 -43.73 -35.90 -7.50
CA GLY A 157 -43.64 -35.32 -8.85
C GLY A 157 -43.67 -33.78 -8.90
N ALA A 158 -43.10 -33.22 -9.96
CA ALA A 158 -43.04 -31.78 -10.23
C ALA A 158 -44.37 -31.21 -10.77
N GLU A 159 -44.59 -29.90 -10.57
CA GLU A 159 -45.38 -28.94 -11.39
C GLU A 159 -45.08 -27.50 -10.90
N PRO A 160 -45.39 -26.42 -11.66
CA PRO A 160 -44.47 -25.26 -11.77
C PRO A 160 -45.04 -23.87 -11.41
N GLY A 161 -44.18 -22.85 -11.48
CA GLY A 161 -44.53 -21.42 -11.51
C GLY A 161 -43.62 -20.57 -10.61
N ALA A 162 -43.21 -19.34 -10.95
CA ALA A 162 -43.38 -18.58 -12.20
C ALA A 162 -42.16 -17.66 -12.41
N GLY A 163 -41.83 -17.35 -13.67
CA GLY A 163 -40.76 -16.41 -14.02
C GLY A 163 -41.23 -14.96 -14.10
N GLY A 164 -40.28 -14.03 -14.23
CA GLY A 164 -40.56 -12.59 -14.39
C GLY A 164 -39.27 -11.76 -14.45
N ASP A 165 -38.63 -11.72 -15.62
CA ASP A 165 -37.48 -10.86 -15.89
C ASP A 165 -37.92 -9.45 -16.35
N SER A 166 -37.08 -8.45 -16.02
CA SER A 166 -36.81 -7.19 -16.74
C SER A 166 -37.95 -6.29 -17.26
N GLN A 167 -37.90 -4.99 -16.91
CA GLN A 167 -37.60 -3.93 -17.90
C GLN A 167 -37.19 -2.59 -17.25
N GLU A 168 -36.35 -1.82 -17.96
CA GLU A 168 -36.06 -0.40 -17.74
C GLU A 168 -37.08 0.48 -18.51
N ASP A 169 -37.17 1.80 -18.20
CA ASP A 169 -37.11 2.92 -19.18
C ASP A 169 -37.82 4.24 -18.74
N HIS A 170 -37.12 5.38 -18.95
CA HIS A 170 -37.60 6.75 -19.24
C HIS A 170 -38.50 7.53 -18.19
N GLU A 171 -38.62 8.88 -18.17
CA GLU A 171 -38.25 9.98 -19.09
C GLU A 171 -38.03 11.38 -18.39
N ALA A 172 -37.76 12.43 -19.20
CA ALA A 172 -37.59 13.90 -19.03
C ALA A 172 -38.29 14.70 -17.87
N GLY A 173 -38.00 15.97 -17.54
CA GLY A 173 -37.45 17.12 -18.31
C GLY A 173 -37.27 18.45 -17.49
N PRO A 174 -37.39 19.69 -18.05
CA PRO A 174 -36.23 20.62 -18.13
C PRO A 174 -36.43 22.14 -17.74
N GLY A 175 -35.35 22.96 -17.87
CA GLY A 175 -35.32 24.45 -17.95
C GLY A 175 -34.21 25.14 -17.10
N GLY A 176 -33.60 26.30 -17.41
CA GLY A 176 -33.61 27.20 -18.59
C GLY A 176 -33.06 28.64 -18.29
N GLY A 177 -32.33 29.29 -19.23
CA GLY A 177 -31.87 30.72 -19.22
C GLY A 177 -30.60 31.03 -18.39
N GLU A 178 -29.53 31.74 -18.80
CA GLU A 178 -29.22 32.91 -19.69
C GLU A 178 -28.90 34.22 -18.93
N GLY A 179 -27.86 34.94 -19.37
CA GLY A 179 -27.41 36.22 -18.81
C GLY A 179 -26.12 36.77 -19.48
N ASP A 180 -26.27 37.76 -20.34
CA ASP A 180 -25.21 38.53 -21.05
C ASP A 180 -24.69 39.72 -20.21
N PHE A 181 -23.54 40.32 -20.58
CA PHE A 181 -23.34 41.78 -20.71
C PHE A 181 -21.86 42.18 -20.94
N GLY A 182 -21.62 43.07 -21.91
CA GLY A 182 -20.66 44.19 -21.75
C GLY A 182 -19.46 44.24 -22.71
N ALA A 183 -19.54 45.11 -23.73
CA ALA A 183 -18.44 45.42 -24.65
C ALA A 183 -17.70 46.72 -24.27
N GLY A 184 -16.47 46.89 -24.79
CA GLY A 184 -15.68 48.12 -24.73
C GLY A 184 -14.66 48.18 -25.86
N LYS A 185 -14.42 49.37 -26.42
CA LYS A 185 -13.59 49.67 -27.60
C LYS A 185 -12.71 50.90 -27.29
N ASP A 186 -11.53 51.02 -27.91
CA ASP A 186 -11.02 52.24 -28.58
C ASP A 186 -9.49 52.22 -28.88
N GLU A 187 -9.05 53.19 -29.69
CA GLU A 187 -7.78 53.33 -30.45
C GLU A 187 -7.12 54.71 -30.11
N ASP A 188 -5.82 55.04 -30.21
CA ASP A 188 -4.58 54.50 -30.81
C ASP A 188 -3.34 54.96 -29.96
N GLY A 189 -2.10 54.54 -30.28
CA GLY A 189 -0.89 55.14 -29.72
C GLY A 189 0.45 54.48 -30.10
N GLY A 190 0.94 54.72 -31.32
CA GLY A 190 2.10 54.00 -31.88
C GLY A 190 3.50 54.19 -31.25
N SER A 191 4.46 53.39 -31.76
CA SER A 191 5.81 53.86 -32.08
C SER A 191 6.55 52.89 -33.02
N ARG A 192 7.40 53.42 -33.92
CA ARG A 192 8.22 52.63 -34.84
C ARG A 192 9.47 52.11 -34.14
N VAL A 193 9.62 50.78 -34.04
CA VAL A 193 10.93 50.14 -33.85
C VAL A 193 11.24 49.25 -35.05
N VAL A 194 12.27 49.62 -35.80
CA VAL A 194 12.80 48.79 -36.90
C VAL A 194 13.65 47.70 -36.28
N VAL A 195 13.12 46.47 -36.20
CA VAL A 195 13.88 45.29 -35.81
C VAL A 195 14.17 44.45 -37.04
N GLN A 196 15.45 44.12 -37.28
CA GLN A 196 15.85 43.06 -38.21
C GLN A 196 15.35 41.72 -37.67
N MET A 197 14.09 41.37 -37.97
CA MET A 197 13.42 40.20 -37.40
C MET A 197 13.10 39.12 -38.45
N GLU A 198 13.80 39.10 -39.59
CA GLU A 198 13.58 38.10 -40.64
C GLU A 198 14.37 36.80 -40.43
N GLU A 199 15.54 36.87 -39.78
CA GLU A 199 16.40 35.70 -39.55
C GLU A 199 16.14 35.03 -38.18
N VAL A 200 15.93 35.84 -37.14
CA VAL A 200 15.58 35.33 -35.79
C VAL A 200 14.20 34.69 -35.77
N THR A 201 13.16 35.32 -36.35
CA THR A 201 11.82 34.70 -36.39
C THR A 201 11.81 33.40 -37.20
N ARG A 202 12.64 33.30 -38.25
CA ARG A 202 12.74 32.10 -39.08
C ARG A 202 13.44 30.95 -38.35
N THR A 203 14.52 31.24 -37.64
CA THR A 203 15.20 30.25 -36.79
C THR A 203 14.35 29.85 -35.59
N VAL A 204 13.69 30.79 -34.91
CA VAL A 204 12.74 30.50 -33.82
C VAL A 204 11.55 29.67 -34.32
N ASN A 205 10.97 29.98 -35.48
CA ASN A 205 9.89 29.17 -36.05
C ASN A 205 10.37 27.77 -36.45
N MET A 206 11.57 27.62 -37.04
CA MET A 206 12.14 26.29 -37.31
C MET A 206 12.40 25.52 -36.01
N VAL A 207 12.90 26.17 -34.96
CA VAL A 207 13.09 25.55 -33.63
C VAL A 207 11.75 25.12 -33.03
N MET A 208 10.73 25.98 -33.05
CA MET A 208 9.39 25.68 -32.53
C MET A 208 8.64 24.61 -33.34
N VAL A 209 8.96 24.42 -34.63
CA VAL A 209 8.36 23.38 -35.47
C VAL A 209 9.16 22.07 -35.44
N LEU A 210 10.48 22.09 -35.22
CA LEU A 210 11.32 20.89 -35.26
C LEU A 210 11.64 20.31 -33.88
N VAL A 211 11.86 21.14 -32.85
CA VAL A 211 12.28 20.66 -31.52
C VAL A 211 11.14 19.95 -30.78
N PRO A 212 9.90 20.47 -30.71
CA PRO A 212 8.81 19.75 -30.06
C PRO A 212 8.50 18.36 -30.65
N PRO A 213 8.35 18.14 -31.97
CA PRO A 213 8.12 16.79 -32.49
C PRO A 213 9.34 15.86 -32.35
N MET A 214 10.57 16.38 -32.43
CA MET A 214 11.77 15.57 -32.14
C MET A 214 11.82 15.14 -30.67
N LEU A 215 11.45 16.03 -29.74
CA LEU A 215 11.40 15.71 -28.31
C LEU A 215 10.25 14.75 -27.99
N LEU A 216 9.07 14.92 -28.59
CA LEU A 216 7.96 13.97 -28.50
C LEU A 216 8.34 12.60 -29.05
N LEU A 217 9.03 12.53 -30.18
CA LEU A 217 9.50 11.27 -30.76
C LEU A 217 10.53 10.58 -29.85
N LEU A 218 11.45 11.31 -29.23
CA LEU A 218 12.36 10.77 -28.21
C LEU A 218 11.60 10.28 -26.96
N CYS A 219 10.57 11.00 -26.49
CA CYS A 219 9.71 10.54 -25.40
C CYS A 219 8.95 9.26 -25.76
N ILE A 220 8.39 9.16 -26.98
CA ILE A 220 7.70 7.95 -27.46
C ILE A 220 8.67 6.77 -27.56
N LEU A 221 9.89 6.98 -28.07
CA LEU A 221 10.93 5.95 -28.09
C LEU A 221 11.37 5.53 -26.68
N GLY A 222 11.48 6.46 -25.74
CA GLY A 222 11.75 6.17 -24.33
C GLY A 222 10.65 5.36 -23.66
N LEU A 223 9.38 5.74 -23.88
CA LEU A 223 8.20 5.03 -23.34
C LEU A 223 8.06 3.63 -23.94
N THR A 224 8.19 3.49 -25.26
CA THR A 224 8.16 2.18 -25.94
C THR A 224 9.33 1.30 -25.52
N TYR A 225 10.54 1.85 -25.34
CA TYR A 225 11.67 1.11 -24.77
C TYR A 225 11.41 0.68 -23.31
N ALA A 226 10.82 1.56 -22.48
CA ALA A 226 10.44 1.22 -21.12
C ALA A 226 9.37 0.12 -21.07
N LEU A 227 8.35 0.18 -21.93
CA LEU A 227 7.34 -0.87 -22.09
C LEU A 227 7.96 -2.19 -22.58
N VAL A 228 8.86 -2.17 -23.56
CA VAL A 228 9.58 -3.37 -24.02
C VAL A 228 10.49 -3.92 -22.92
N GLN A 229 11.13 -3.08 -22.11
CA GLN A 229 11.89 -3.51 -20.92
C GLN A 229 10.99 -4.13 -19.85
N MET A 230 9.80 -3.58 -19.60
CA MET A 230 8.79 -4.13 -18.69
C MET A 230 8.30 -5.50 -19.18
N GLN A 231 8.02 -5.64 -20.48
CA GLN A 231 7.60 -6.91 -21.09
C GLN A 231 8.74 -7.95 -21.08
N ARG A 232 9.97 -7.56 -21.41
CA ARG A 232 11.16 -8.44 -21.40
C ARG A 232 11.59 -8.87 -19.99
N LYS A 233 11.40 -8.03 -18.97
CA LYS A 233 11.63 -8.39 -17.57
C LYS A 233 10.52 -9.27 -16.98
N GLY A 234 9.48 -9.56 -17.77
CA GLY A 234 8.26 -10.21 -17.33
C GLY A 234 7.39 -9.24 -16.54
N ALA A 235 6.07 -9.29 -16.80
CA ALA A 235 5.13 -8.62 -15.92
C ALA A 235 5.33 -9.16 -14.48
N PRO A 236 5.48 -8.31 -13.45
CA PRO A 236 5.50 -8.79 -12.08
C PRO A 236 4.16 -9.46 -11.80
N ARG A 237 4.18 -10.79 -11.60
CA ARG A 237 3.01 -11.60 -11.23
C ARG A 237 2.59 -11.35 -9.77
N MET A 238 2.42 -10.08 -9.42
CA MET A 238 2.28 -9.57 -8.05
C MET A 238 0.82 -9.24 -7.69
N LEU A 239 -0.14 -9.98 -8.26
CA LEU A 239 -1.57 -9.85 -7.91
C LEU A 239 -2.29 -11.20 -7.68
N LEU A 240 -1.57 -12.34 -7.66
CA LEU A 240 -2.21 -13.67 -7.55
C LEU A 240 -1.73 -14.56 -6.39
N TYR A 241 -0.63 -14.23 -5.71
CA TYR A 241 -0.09 -15.11 -4.65
C TYR A 241 -0.39 -14.69 -3.20
N CYS A 242 -0.64 -13.40 -2.95
CA CYS A 242 -0.87 -12.90 -1.58
C CYS A 242 -2.16 -13.45 -0.93
N LYS A 243 -3.12 -13.94 -1.72
CA LYS A 243 -4.41 -14.46 -1.21
C LYS A 243 -4.32 -15.88 -0.62
N ARG A 244 -3.30 -16.68 -0.98
CA ARG A 244 -3.25 -18.11 -0.58
C ARG A 244 -2.43 -18.38 0.67
N SER A 245 -1.40 -17.59 0.97
CA SER A 245 -0.51 -17.85 2.12
C SER A 245 -1.11 -17.55 3.49
N LEU A 246 -2.29 -16.90 3.55
CA LEU A 246 -2.96 -16.52 4.80
C LEU A 246 -3.95 -17.58 5.32
N GLN A 247 -4.19 -18.67 4.58
CA GLN A 247 -5.17 -19.70 4.94
C GLN A 247 -4.55 -20.95 5.61
N GLU A 248 -3.24 -21.03 5.79
CA GLU A 248 -2.54 -22.20 6.38
C GLU A 248 -2.12 -22.00 7.85
N TRP A 249 -2.73 -21.04 8.56
CA TRP A 249 -2.46 -20.74 9.98
C TRP A 249 -3.72 -20.78 10.87
N VAL A 250 -4.59 -21.77 10.64
CA VAL A 250 -5.70 -22.17 11.54
C VAL A 250 -5.61 -23.67 11.77
#